data_AF-A0A1C6F611-F1
#
_entry.id   AF-A0A1C6F611-F1
#
_cell.length_a   1.000
_cell.length_b   1.000
_cell.length_c   1.000
_cell.angle_alpha   90.00
_cell.angle_beta   90.00
_cell.angle_gamma   90.00
#
_symmetry.space_group_name_H-M   'P 1'
#
loop_
_entity.id
_entity.type
_entity.pdbx_description
1 polymer ?
#
loop_
_entity_poly.entity_id
_entity_poly.type
_entity_poly.pdbx_seq_one_letter_code
_entity_poly.pdbx_strand_id
1 'polypeptide(L)'
;MLAFDLAEKNKKLAAIQYIKLLGLKNPENVLREGIYYSHINARGKKRLLLPCISFSEYEKKNKEYLDTRMQKCLGYYVLEIIE
;
A
#
# COMPACT_ATOMS: atom_id res chain seq x y z
N MET A 1 -15.75 14.57 10.12
CA MET A 1 -14.99 13.56 9.36
C MET A 1 -15.46 12.20 9.83
N LEU A 2 -16.09 11.40 8.98
CA LEU A 2 -16.64 10.10 9.38
C LEU A 2 -15.48 9.13 9.66
N ALA A 3 -15.69 8.14 10.52
CA ALA A 3 -14.66 7.15 10.86
C ALA A 3 -14.12 6.40 9.63
N PHE A 4 -14.96 6.20 8.62
CA PHE A 4 -14.58 5.62 7.33
C PHE A 4 -13.56 6.48 6.57
N ASP A 5 -13.78 7.80 6.50
CA ASP A 5 -12.85 8.74 5.85
C ASP A 5 -11.47 8.72 6.51
N LEU A 6 -11.45 8.58 7.85
CA LEU A 6 -10.21 8.53 8.62
C LEU A 6 -9.44 7.23 8.35
N ALA A 7 -10.12 6.09 8.32
CA ALA A 7 -9.51 4.80 8.02
C ALA A 7 -8.91 4.76 6.60
N GLU A 8 -9.62 5.30 5.61
CA GLU A 8 -9.11 5.39 4.24
C GLU A 8 -7.92 6.34 4.11
N LYS A 9 -7.96 7.48 4.80
CA LYS A 9 -6.83 8.41 4.85
C LYS A 9 -5.59 7.74 5.46
N ASN A 10 -5.75 6.99 6.55
CA ASN A 10 -4.66 6.29 7.20
C ASN A 10 -4.07 5.18 6.33
N LYS A 11 -4.90 4.40 5.63
CA LYS A 11 -4.43 3.43 4.63
C LYS A 11 -3.59 4.10 3.53
N LYS A 12 -4.07 5.24 3.00
CA LYS A 12 -3.29 6.02 2.00
C LYS A 12 -1.95 6.48 2.57
N LEU A 13 -1.92 6.99 3.80
CA LEU A 13 -0.68 7.41 4.46
C LEU A 13 0.30 6.25 4.63
N ALA A 14 -0.18 5.05 4.97
CA ALA A 14 0.66 3.87 5.07
C ALA A 14 1.28 3.48 3.72
N ALA A 15 0.51 3.55 2.62
CA ALA A 15 1.02 3.34 1.27
C ALA A 15 2.08 4.39 0.87
N ILE A 16 1.85 5.67 1.19
CA ILE A 16 2.85 6.75 0.97
C ILE A 16 4.12 6.47 1.76
N GLN A 17 4.00 6.06 3.03
CA GLN A 17 5.15 5.74 3.88
C GLN A 17 5.95 4.55 3.32
N TYR A 18 5.27 3.55 2.77
CA TYR A 18 5.93 2.43 2.08
C TYR A 18 6.82 2.93 0.93
N ILE A 19 6.30 3.79 0.06
CA ILE A 19 7.06 4.37 -1.06
C ILE A 19 8.24 5.22 -0.56
N LYS A 20 8.06 5.99 0.52
CA LYS A 20 9.15 6.74 1.17
C LYS A 20 10.28 5.82 1.64
N LEU A 21 9.94 4.70 2.28
CA LEU A 21 10.92 3.75 2.80
C LEU A 21 11.65 3.00 1.68
N LEU A 22 11.03 2.86 0.51
CA LEU A 22 11.70 2.39 -0.71
C LEU A 22 12.63 3.43 -1.35
N GLY A 23 12.67 4.68 -0.86
CA GLY A 23 13.50 5.75 -1.40
C GLY A 23 13.07 6.23 -2.79
N LEU A 24 11.81 6.03 -3.18
CA LEU A 24 11.30 6.44 -4.48
C LEU A 24 10.86 7.91 -4.47
N LYS A 25 11.02 8.58 -5.62
CA LYS A 25 10.59 9.97 -5.81
C LYS A 25 9.07 10.08 -5.82
N ASN A 26 8.57 11.25 -5.42
CA ASN A 26 7.16 11.63 -5.38
C ASN A 26 6.27 10.59 -4.67
N PRO A 27 6.58 10.24 -3.41
CA PRO A 27 5.83 9.24 -2.65
C PRO A 27 4.36 9.62 -2.42
N GLU A 28 4.02 10.90 -2.48
CA GLU A 28 2.67 11.43 -2.36
C GLU A 28 1.79 11.16 -3.59
N ASN A 29 2.38 10.83 -4.74
CA ASN A 29 1.67 10.46 -5.98
C ASN A 29 1.10 9.03 -5.93
N VAL A 30 0.57 8.66 -4.78
CA VAL A 30 -0.17 7.42 -4.58
C VAL A 30 -1.64 7.68 -4.91
N LEU A 31 -2.16 6.89 -5.85
CA LEU A 31 -3.54 6.96 -6.31
C LEU A 31 -4.33 5.76 -5.79
N ARG A 32 -5.63 5.93 -5.58
CA ARG A 32 -6.51 4.82 -5.19
C ARG A 32 -7.03 4.14 -6.45
N GLU A 33 -6.90 2.82 -6.50
CA GLU A 33 -7.39 1.97 -7.58
C GLU A 33 -8.27 0.86 -6.98
N GLY A 34 -9.56 1.18 -6.79
CA GLY A 34 -10.49 0.29 -6.08
C GLY A 34 -10.09 0.09 -4.61
N ILE A 35 -9.70 -1.14 -4.28
CA ILE A 35 -9.21 -1.50 -2.94
C ILE A 35 -7.69 -1.30 -2.77
N TYR A 36 -6.98 -1.05 -3.87
CA TYR A 36 -5.52 -0.91 -3.88
C TYR A 36 -5.10 0.55 -3.92
N TYR A 37 -3.81 0.76 -3.68
CA TYR A 37 -3.11 2.01 -3.91
C TYR A 37 -2.00 1.78 -4.93
N SER A 38 -1.94 2.59 -5.97
CA SER A 38 -0.89 2.50 -6.97
C SER A 38 0.10 3.66 -6.86
N HIS A 39 1.36 3.37 -7.16
CA HIS A 39 2.42 4.37 -7.35
C HIS A 39 3.15 4.09 -8.66
N ILE A 40 3.38 5.12 -9.45
CA ILE A 40 4.18 5.03 -10.68
C ILE A 40 5.44 5.84 -10.47
N ASN A 41 6.59 5.19 -10.59
CA ASN A 41 7.87 5.89 -10.47
C ASN A 41 8.24 6.63 -11.77
N ALA A 42 9.31 7.42 -11.73
CA ALA A 42 9.79 8.18 -12.89
C ALA A 42 10.19 7.31 -14.11
N ARG A 43 10.38 6.00 -13.94
CA ARG A 43 10.68 5.05 -15.01
C ARG A 43 9.42 4.36 -15.56
N GLY A 44 8.24 4.76 -15.12
CA GLY A 44 6.96 4.16 -15.53
C GLY A 44 6.65 2.83 -14.84
N LYS A 45 7.49 2.34 -13.91
CA LYS A 45 7.19 1.11 -13.17
C LYS A 45 6.07 1.41 -12.17
N LYS A 46 4.94 0.73 -12.35
CA LYS A 46 3.81 0.74 -11.43
C LYS A 46 4.06 -0.23 -10.28
N ARG A 47 3.68 0.16 -9.08
CA ARG A 47 3.65 -0.67 -7.87
C ARG A 47 2.23 -0.66 -7.31
N LEU A 48 1.72 -1.82 -6.95
CA LEU A 48 0.40 -1.99 -6.35
C LEU A 48 0.57 -2.33 -4.87
N LEU A 49 -0.08 -1.53 -4.02
CA LEU A 49 0.02 -1.60 -2.56
C LEU A 49 -1.36 -1.85 -1.95
N LEU A 50 -1.41 -2.77 -0.99
CA LEU A 50 -2.60 -3.09 -0.21
C LEU A 50 -2.30 -2.97 1.30
N PRO A 51 -2.67 -1.84 1.94
CA PRO A 51 -2.57 -1.67 3.37
C PRO A 51 -3.61 -2.53 4.12
N CYS A 52 -3.13 -3.53 4.86
CA CYS A 52 -3.94 -4.40 5.72
C CYS A 52 -3.87 -3.94 7.18
N ILE A 53 -5.01 -3.89 7.88
CA ILE A 53 -5.06 -3.40 9.28
C ILE A 53 -4.55 -4.43 10.28
N SER A 54 -4.63 -5.72 9.92
CA SER A 54 -4.21 -6.83 10.77
C SER A 54 -3.31 -7.80 10.02
N PHE A 55 -2.52 -8.56 10.78
CA PHE A 55 -1.69 -9.62 10.21
C PHE A 55 -2.53 -10.71 9.54
N SER A 56 -3.68 -11.07 10.13
CA SER A 56 -4.59 -12.08 9.55
C SER A 56 -5.18 -11.64 8.21
N GLU A 57 -5.54 -10.36 8.07
CA GLU A 57 -5.98 -9.80 6.78
C GLU A 57 -4.86 -9.88 5.73
N TYR A 58 -3.63 -9.49 6.12
CA TYR A 58 -2.45 -9.61 5.28
C TYR A 58 -2.22 -11.07 4.83
N GLU A 59 -2.25 -12.04 5.74
CA GLU A 59 -2.00 -13.45 5.41
C GLU A 59 -3.03 -14.01 4.43
N LYS A 60 -4.30 -13.62 4.56
CA LYS A 60 -5.34 -14.00 3.61
C LYS A 60 -5.03 -13.43 2.23
N LYS A 61 -4.72 -12.14 2.15
CA LYS A 61 -4.41 -11.46 0.89
C LYS A 61 -3.12 -11.94 0.26
N ASN A 62 -2.10 -12.23 1.05
CA ASN A 62 -0.82 -12.75 0.56
C ASN A 62 -0.97 -14.06 -0.22
N LYS A 63 -1.93 -14.91 0.16
CA LYS A 63 -2.21 -16.19 -0.52
C LYS A 63 -2.93 -16.02 -1.87
N GLU A 64 -3.48 -14.83 -2.14
CA GLU A 64 -4.19 -14.53 -3.40
C GLU A 64 -3.24 -14.16 -4.54
N TYR A 65 -1.94 -13.92 -4.25
CA TYR A 65 -0.96 -13.47 -5.25
C TYR A 65 0.27 -14.39 -5.28
N LEU A 66 0.95 -14.43 -6.44
CA LEU A 66 2.10 -15.30 -6.68
C LEU A 66 3.39 -14.75 -6.05
N ASP A 67 3.65 -13.46 -6.21
CA ASP A 67 4.83 -12.79 -5.65
C ASP A 67 4.43 -11.48 -4.97
N THR A 68 4.92 -11.30 -3.75
CA THR A 68 4.56 -10.17 -2.91
C THR A 68 5.72 -9.79 -1.99
N ARG A 69 5.67 -8.55 -1.50
CA ARG A 69 6.50 -8.08 -0.39
C ARG A 69 5.63 -7.47 0.69
N MET A 70 6.07 -7.55 1.93
CA MET A 70 5.36 -6.92 3.04
C MET A 70 6.29 -6.00 3.81
N GLN A 71 5.75 -4.84 4.22
CA GLN A 71 6.38 -3.99 5.20
C GLN A 71 5.35 -3.36 6.14
N LYS A 72 5.71 -3.27 7.42
CA LYS A 72 4.90 -2.52 8.39
C LYS A 72 5.08 -1.02 8.18
N CYS A 73 3.98 -0.29 7.98
CA CYS A 73 3.97 1.16 7.77
C CYS A 73 2.80 1.77 8.54
N LEU A 74 3.09 2.68 9.48
CA LEU A 74 2.08 3.43 10.25
C LEU A 74 1.00 2.54 10.90
N GLY A 75 1.39 1.37 11.42
CA GLY A 75 0.47 0.40 12.03
C GLY A 75 -0.25 -0.55 11.07
N TYR A 76 -0.04 -0.40 9.75
CA TYR A 76 -0.57 -1.30 8.73
C TYR A 76 0.49 -2.28 8.23
N TYR A 77 0.05 -3.45 7.80
CA TYR A 77 0.84 -4.41 7.03
C TYR A 77 0.61 -4.10 5.54
N VAL A 78 1.53 -3.35 4.93
CA VAL A 78 1.40 -2.97 3.52
C VAL A 78 1.98 -4.09 2.66
N LEU A 79 1.11 -4.72 1.89
CA LEU A 79 1.43 -5.74 0.90
C LEU A 79 1.70 -5.07 -0.45
N GLU A 80 2.90 -5.19 -0.97
CA GLU A 80 3.22 -4.89 -2.37
C GLU A 80 2.98 -6.16 -3.21
N ILE A 81 2.19 -6.03 -4.27
CA ILE A 81 1.99 -7.08 -5.27
C ILE A 81 3.01 -6.87 -6.38
N ILE A 82 3.79 -7.91 -6.67
CA ILE A 82 4.84 -7.86 -7.69
C ILE A 82 4.28 -8.55 -8.94
N GLU A 83 4.10 -7.75 -9.98
CA GLU A 83 3.87 -8.19 -11.36
C GLU A 83 5.17 -8.11 -12.18
#